data_AF-A0A091C1H2-F1
#
_entry.id   AF-A0A091C1H2-F1
#
_cell.length_a   1.000
_cell.length_b   1.000
_cell.length_c   1.000
_cell.angle_alpha   90.00
_cell.angle_beta   90.00
_cell.angle_gamma   90.00
#
_symmetry.space_group_name_H-M   'P 1'
#
loop_
_entity.id
_entity.type
_entity.pdbx_description
1 polymer ?
#
loop_
_entity_poly.entity_id
_entity_poly.type
_entity_poly.pdbx_seq_one_letter_code
_entity_poly.pdbx_strand_id
1 'polypeptide(L)' 'MRELHWFEFALFMHVAFAAVAIWTALRVPGYTREQRRAQILLALGLPALGAVLVYVMARDEIAPPPPGRLRGGSDGEG' A
#
# COMPACT_ATOMS: atom_id res chain seq x y z
N MET A 1 -19.81 0.09 -0.16
CA MET A 1 -19.69 -1.19 -0.92
C MET A 1 -18.64 -1.10 -2.03
N ARG A 2 -18.62 -0.07 -2.88
CA ARG A 2 -17.69 0.03 -4.03
C ARG A 2 -16.18 0.00 -3.65
N GLU A 3 -15.79 0.65 -2.55
CA GLU A 3 -14.38 0.68 -2.10
C GLU A 3 -13.88 -0.64 -1.51
N LEU A 4 -14.77 -1.41 -0.88
CA LEU A 4 -14.43 -2.74 -0.35
C LEU A 4 -14.01 -3.69 -1.48
N HIS A 5 -14.71 -3.62 -2.63
CA HIS A 5 -14.39 -4.42 -3.81
C HIS A 5 -13.06 -4.04 -4.46
N TRP A 6 -12.68 -2.76 -4.45
CA TRP A 6 -11.38 -2.34 -4.98
C TRP A 6 -10.23 -2.85 -4.11
N PHE A 7 -10.40 -2.83 -2.79
CA PHE A 7 -9.42 -3.41 -1.85
C PHE A 7 -9.30 -4.93 -2.01
N GLU A 8 -10.44 -5.65 -2.07
CA GLU A 8 -10.47 -7.10 -2.30
C GLU A 8 -9.82 -7.48 -3.65
N PHE A 9 -10.11 -6.72 -4.71
CA PHE A 9 -9.51 -6.93 -6.02
C PHE A 9 -7.99 -6.67 -6.00
N ALA A 10 -7.56 -5.58 -5.36
CA ALA A 10 -6.13 -5.28 -5.22
C ALA A 10 -5.42 -6.39 -4.44
N LEU A 11 -6.00 -6.85 -3.32
CA LEU A 11 -5.47 -7.95 -2.52
C LEU A 11 -5.36 -9.25 -3.34
N PHE A 12 -6.42 -9.60 -4.08
CA PHE A 12 -6.43 -10.77 -4.95
C PHE A 12 -5.33 -10.71 -6.02
N MET A 13 -5.23 -9.59 -6.74
CA MET A 13 -4.20 -9.40 -7.77
C MET A 13 -2.79 -9.51 -7.18
N HIS A 14 -2.57 -9.00 -5.97
CA HIS A 14 -1.27 -9.10 -5.30
C HIS A 14 -0.92 -10.55 -4.92
N VAL A 15 -1.87 -11.31 -4.35
CA VAL A 15 -1.64 -12.73 -4.03
C VAL A 15 -1.34 -13.52 -5.30
N ALA A 16 -2.05 -13.24 -6.39
CA ALA A 16 -1.80 -13.85 -7.69
C ALA A 16 -0.39 -13.54 -8.22
N PHE A 17 0.03 -12.27 -8.19
CA PHE A 17 1.39 -11.89 -8.62
C PHE A 17 2.48 -12.48 -7.73
N ALA A 18 2.29 -12.52 -6.41
CA ALA A 18 3.23 -13.16 -5.49
C ALA A 18 3.38 -14.66 -5.79
N ALA A 19 2.27 -15.36 -6.03
CA ALA A 19 2.29 -16.77 -6.40
C ALA A 19 3.05 -17.01 -7.72
N VAL A 20 2.81 -16.16 -8.74
CA VAL A 20 3.54 -16.21 -10.02
C VAL A 20 5.02 -15.93 -9.82
N ALA A 21 5.39 -14.91 -9.07
CA ALA A 21 6.80 -14.57 -8.79
C ALA A 21 7.53 -15.73 -8.09
N ILE A 22 6.92 -16.31 -7.05
CA ILE A 22 7.47 -17.47 -6.33
C ILE A 22 7.64 -18.67 -7.28
N TRP A 23 6.60 -18.99 -8.06
CA TRP A 23 6.65 -20.06 -9.04
C TRP A 23 7.78 -19.87 -10.06
N THR A 24 7.95 -18.63 -10.55
CA THR A 24 8.99 -18.28 -11.53
C THR A 24 10.38 -18.41 -10.90
N ALA A 25 10.57 -17.88 -9.68
CA ALA A 25 11.83 -17.99 -8.93
C ALA A 25 12.25 -19.45 -8.66
N LEU A 26 11.28 -20.36 -8.49
CA LEU A 26 11.56 -21.79 -8.32
C LEU A 26 12.00 -22.45 -9.64
N ARG A 27 11.53 -21.96 -10.79
CA ARG A 27 11.78 -22.56 -12.10
C ARG A 27 12.98 -22.01 -12.86
N VAL A 28 13.52 -20.85 -12.51
CA VAL A 28 14.71 -20.30 -13.17
C VAL A 28 15.97 -21.08 -12.74
N PRO A 29 16.62 -21.83 -13.66
CA PRO A 29 17.92 -22.43 -13.38
C PRO A 29 18.98 -21.32 -13.31
N GLY A 30 19.89 -21.39 -12.34
CA GLY A 30 20.98 -20.43 -12.17
C GLY A 30 20.90 -19.55 -10.93
N TYR A 31 19.73 -19.42 -10.29
CA TYR A 31 19.65 -18.70 -9.01
C TYR A 31 20.21 -19.50 -7.84
N THR A 32 21.06 -18.86 -7.04
CA THR A 32 21.55 -19.39 -5.76
C THR A 32 20.40 -19.49 -4.74
N ARG A 33 20.57 -20.31 -3.69
CA ARG A 33 19.57 -20.44 -2.62
C ARG A 33 19.21 -19.10 -1.97
N GLU A 34 20.20 -18.21 -1.81
CA GLU A 34 20.00 -16.89 -1.22
C GLU A 34 19.22 -15.96 -2.16
N GLN A 35 19.52 -15.96 -3.46
CA GLN A 35 18.79 -15.17 -4.45
C GLN A 35 17.32 -15.60 -4.54
N ARG A 36 17.04 -16.90 -4.48
CA ARG A 36 15.64 -17.40 -4.43
C ARG A 36 14.93 -16.92 -3.17
N ARG A 37 15.58 -17.00 -2.01
CA ARG A 37 15.00 -16.48 -0.76
C ARG A 37 14.74 -14.98 -0.85
N ALA A 38 15.69 -14.21 -1.36
CA ALA A 38 15.51 -12.77 -1.54
C ALA A 38 14.35 -12.44 -2.49
N GLN A 39 14.23 -13.16 -3.61
CA GLN A 39 13.09 -13.02 -4.54
C GLN A 39 11.75 -13.33 -3.89
N ILE A 40 11.67 -14.43 -3.12
CA ILE A 40 10.45 -14.81 -2.39
C ILE A 40 10.11 -13.75 -1.34
N LEU A 41 11.10 -13.27 -0.57
CA LEU A 41 10.91 -12.24 0.44
C LEU A 41 10.49 -10.91 -0.18
N LEU A 42 11.06 -10.51 -1.32
CA LEU A 42 10.66 -9.31 -2.05
C LEU A 42 9.22 -9.45 -2.59
N ALA A 43 8.88 -10.59 -3.19
CA ALA A 43 7.54 -10.85 -3.73
C ALA A 43 6.45 -10.79 -2.64
N LEU A 44 6.76 -11.16 -1.40
CA LEU A 44 5.84 -11.10 -0.27
C LEU A 44 5.89 -9.75 0.47
N GLY A 45 7.08 -9.14 0.57
CA GLY A 45 7.33 -7.95 1.38
C GLY A 45 6.89 -6.64 0.74
N LEU A 46 7.09 -6.46 -0.57
CA LEU A 46 6.65 -5.27 -1.31
C LEU A 46 5.13 -5.03 -1.19
N PRO A 47 4.26 -6.05 -1.34
CA PRO A 47 2.81 -5.90 -1.12
C PRO A 47 2.45 -5.44 0.29
N ALA A 48 3.09 -6.02 1.31
CA ALA A 48 2.84 -5.65 2.70
C ALA A 48 3.20 -4.18 2.96
N LEU A 49 4.34 -3.72 2.43
CA LEU A 49 4.76 -2.33 2.47
C LEU A 49 3.78 -1.41 1.73
N GLY A 50 3.32 -1.80 0.55
CA GLY A 50 2.32 -1.05 -0.21
C GLY A 50 0.99 -0.91 0.55
N ALA A 51 0.51 -1.98 1.17
CA ALA A 51 -0.72 -1.95 1.98
C ALA A 51 -0.58 -1.03 3.20
N VAL A 52 0.57 -1.06 3.87
CA VAL A 52 0.87 -0.15 4.99
C VAL A 52 0.90 1.30 4.53
N LEU A 53 1.53 1.60 3.40
CA LEU A 53 1.59 2.95 2.85
C LEU A 53 0.19 3.49 2.52
N VAL A 54 -0.63 2.68 1.84
CA VAL A 54 -2.03 3.04 1.51
C VAL A 54 -2.83 3.26 2.79
N TYR A 55 -2.65 2.42 3.81
CA TYR A 55 -3.31 2.59 5.10
C TYR A 55 -2.90 3.91 5.78
N VAL A 56 -1.61 4.26 5.76
CA VAL A 56 -1.11 5.52 6.33
C VAL A 56 -1.68 6.71 5.56
N MET A 57 -1.66 6.68 4.22
CA MET A 57 -2.21 7.76 3.39
C MET A 57 -3.72 7.93 3.61
N ALA A 58 -4.47 6.83 3.65
CA ALA A 58 -5.90 6.88 3.94
C ALA A 58 -6.17 7.43 5.35
N ARG A 59 -5.33 7.07 6.33
CA ARG A 59 -5.44 7.62 7.70
C ARG A 59 -5.17 9.12 7.73
N ASP A 60 -4.17 9.60 7.00
CA ASP A 60 -3.82 11.02 6.93
C ASP A 60 -4.90 11.84 6.21
N GLU A 61 -5.55 11.29 5.18
CA GLU A 61 -6.70 11.93 4.52
C GLU A 61 -7.96 12.00 5.38
N ILE A 62 -8.14 11.03 6.29
CA ILE A 62 -9.30 10.98 7.22
C ILE A 62 -9.04 11.82 8.48
N ALA A 63 -7.81 12.27 8.72
CA ALA A 63 -7.49 13.08 9.90
C ALA A 63 -8.28 14.40 9.87
N PRO A 64 -9.10 14.71 10.89
CA PRO A 64 -9.85 15.96 10.92
C PRO A 64 -8.87 17.14 10.93
N PRO A 65 -9.18 18.23 10.22
CA PRO A 65 -8.33 19.42 10.22
C PRO A 65 -8.11 19.87 11.67
N PRO A 66 -6.88 20.30 12.02
CA PRO A 66 -6.56 20.68 13.39
C PRO A 66 -7.56 21.76 13.87
N PRO A 67 -8.15 21.63 15.07
CA PRO A 67 -9.08 22.61 15.59
C PRO A 67 -8.30 23.87 15.94
N GLY A 68 -8.38 24.89 15.09
CA GLY A 68 -7.88 26.23 15.43
C GLY A 68 -7.09 26.94 14.34
N ARG A 69 -7.79 27.36 13.29
CA ARG A 69 -7.78 28.79 12.91
C ARG A 69 -9.21 29.18 12.62
N LEU A 70 -9.94 29.51 13.69
CA LEU A 70 -11.11 30.36 13.56
C LEU A 70 -10.64 31.63 12.86
N ARG A 71 -11.09 31.78 11.62
CA ARG A 71 -11.10 33.02 10.86
C ARG A 71 -11.94 34.02 11.65
N GLY A 72 -11.30 34.72 12.58
CA GLY A 72 -11.88 35.83 13.31
C GLY A 72 -11.79 37.09 12.47
N GLY A 73 -12.94 37.71 12.23
CA GLY A 73 -13.07 39.17 12.04
C GLY A 73 -12.57 39.72 10.71
N SER A 74 -13.44 39.75 9.71
CA SER A 74 -13.48 40.91 8.82
C SER A 74 -14.01 42.08 9.65
N ASP A 75 -13.12 42.84 10.26
CA ASP A 75 -13.50 44.17 10.76
C ASP A 75 -13.51 45.08 9.54
N GLY A 76 -14.70 45.57 9.20
CA GLY A 76 -14.88 46.59 8.19
C GLY A 76 -14.20 47.87 8.67
N GLU A 77 -13.20 48.32 7.92
CA GLU A 77 -12.77 49.71 7.94
C GLU A 77 -13.47 50.41 6.77
N GLY A 78 -14.37 51.33 7.13
CA GLY A 78 -14.90 52.37 6.25
C GLY A 78 -14.03 53.62 6.27
#